data_AF-A0A957RV87-F1
#
_entry.id   AF-A0A957RV87-F1
#
_cell.length_a   1.000
_cell.length_b   1.000
_cell.length_c   1.000
_cell.angle_alpha   90.00
_cell.angle_beta   90.00
_cell.angle_gamma   90.00
#
_symmetry.space_group_name_H-M   'P 1'
#
loop_
_entity.id
_entity.type
_entity.pdbx_description
1 polymer ?
#
loop_
_entity_poly.entity_id
_entity_poly.type
_entity_poly.pdbx_seq_one_letter_code
_entity_poly.pdbx_strand_id
1 'polypeptide(L)'
;MRRTPDGRYRRHPLLLQYATEQLDRRPAEAAHYAQRHVAYFGGWLQTLTPAIYGDGQAAALEAVRRELDNVRQAWKLACDQGAFAFFADVLDALLLVFDMTALAYVARELCESARRALAACDPATQDERVALARVTAMEGVFAFRVGDFGRARELTEGALATLRAESAAPWVLGHTHTFLGGAYFGLGDLERALAEFQHALDAYTAAGSAWGRATALGNIAEMYMVWGEEREALDYARRAQAIAEPGGNPYLLAHNTYRLAVLLANAGDYDAAQRYQRASL
;
A
#
# COMPACT_ATOMS: atom_id res chain seq x y z
N MET A 1 -20.36 26.72 -13.21
CA MET A 1 -20.13 25.36 -12.66
C MET A 1 -21.47 24.68 -12.49
N ARG A 2 -21.62 23.40 -12.83
CA ARG A 2 -22.90 22.69 -12.64
C ARG A 2 -22.77 21.75 -11.44
N ARG A 3 -23.64 21.91 -10.44
CA ARG A 3 -23.65 21.04 -9.27
C ARG A 3 -24.18 19.66 -9.69
N THR A 4 -23.41 18.61 -9.50
CA THR A 4 -23.84 17.23 -9.71
C THR A 4 -24.71 16.76 -8.54
N PRO A 5 -25.52 15.69 -8.73
CA PRO A 5 -26.42 15.19 -7.68
C PRO A 5 -25.70 14.77 -6.38
N ASP A 6 -24.41 14.45 -6.46
CA ASP A 6 -23.54 14.12 -5.33
C ASP A 6 -22.89 15.34 -4.66
N GLY A 7 -23.33 16.56 -5.01
CA GLY A 7 -22.86 17.81 -4.41
C GLY A 7 -21.56 18.37 -4.99
N ARG A 8 -20.93 17.70 -5.96
CA ARG A 8 -19.70 18.20 -6.61
C ARG A 8 -20.00 19.27 -7.65
N TYR A 9 -18.98 20.04 -8.01
CA TYR A 9 -19.05 21.02 -9.09
C TYR A 9 -18.37 20.46 -10.34
N ARG A 10 -19.14 20.10 -11.37
CA ARG A 10 -18.59 19.82 -12.69
C ARG A 10 -18.14 21.14 -13.30
N ARG A 11 -16.82 21.30 -13.48
CA ARG A 11 -16.22 22.45 -14.16
C ARG A 11 -16.28 22.22 -15.67
N HIS A 12 -16.63 23.27 -16.41
CA HIS A 12 -16.74 23.20 -17.86
C HIS A 12 -15.31 23.16 -18.47
N PRO A 13 -15.01 22.30 -19.46
CA PRO A 13 -13.66 22.18 -20.03
C PRO A 13 -13.04 23.52 -20.46
N LEU A 14 -13.84 24.40 -21.10
CA LEU A 14 -13.41 25.76 -21.49
C LEU A 14 -13.00 26.66 -20.32
N LEU A 15 -13.66 26.53 -19.15
CA LEU A 15 -13.26 27.29 -17.95
C LEU A 15 -11.95 26.77 -17.38
N LEU A 16 -11.67 25.48 -17.53
CA LEU A 16 -10.42 24.86 -17.11
C LEU A 16 -9.27 25.33 -18.00
N GLN A 17 -9.48 25.29 -19.32
CA GLN A 17 -8.53 25.79 -20.31
C GLN A 17 -8.21 27.26 -20.10
N TYR A 18 -9.23 28.12 -19.94
CA TYR A 18 -9.03 29.53 -19.66
C TYR A 18 -8.31 29.76 -18.32
N ALA A 19 -8.66 29.03 -17.26
CA ALA A 19 -7.99 29.15 -15.97
C ALA A 19 -6.52 28.72 -16.05
N THR A 20 -6.21 27.65 -16.78
CA THR A 20 -4.83 27.20 -17.05
C THR A 20 -4.06 28.26 -17.82
N GLU A 21 -4.60 28.78 -18.93
CA GLU A 21 -3.95 29.82 -19.73
C GLU A 21 -3.70 31.12 -18.93
N GLN A 22 -4.57 31.46 -17.98
CA GLN A 22 -4.35 32.62 -17.11
C GLN A 22 -3.33 32.36 -16.00
N LEU A 23 -3.28 31.14 -15.46
CA LEU A 23 -2.27 30.74 -14.49
C LEU A 23 -0.87 30.65 -15.11
N ASP A 24 -0.76 30.20 -16.37
CA ASP A 24 0.50 30.17 -17.12
C ASP A 24 1.10 31.58 -17.30
N ARG A 25 0.24 32.61 -17.35
CA ARG A 25 0.66 34.02 -17.40
C ARG A 25 1.09 34.57 -16.04
N ARG A 26 0.92 33.81 -14.96
CA ARG A 26 1.18 34.22 -13.56
C ARG A 26 1.90 33.11 -12.79
N PRO A 27 3.18 32.85 -13.10
CA PRO A 27 3.91 31.68 -12.57
C PRO A 27 3.99 31.63 -11.04
N ALA A 28 4.06 32.79 -10.36
CA ALA A 28 4.03 32.83 -8.89
C ALA A 28 2.68 32.40 -8.30
N GLU A 29 1.56 32.82 -8.91
CA GLU A 29 0.22 32.40 -8.49
C GLU A 29 0.01 30.90 -8.78
N ALA A 30 0.46 30.44 -9.96
CA ALA A 30 0.41 29.02 -10.33
C ALA A 30 1.19 28.13 -9.36
N ALA A 31 2.41 28.53 -8.98
CA ALA A 31 3.22 27.81 -8.00
C ALA A 31 2.54 27.75 -6.63
N HIS A 32 1.95 28.86 -6.17
CA HIS A 32 1.21 28.92 -4.91
C HIS A 32 0.01 27.96 -4.89
N TYR A 33 -0.80 27.92 -5.94
CA TYR A 33 -1.95 27.01 -6.02
C TYR A 33 -1.52 25.55 -6.08
N ALA A 34 -0.46 25.24 -6.82
CA ALA A 34 0.06 23.88 -6.90
C ALA A 34 0.59 23.39 -5.55
N GLN A 35 1.34 24.22 -4.80
CA GLN A 35 1.77 23.88 -3.44
C GLN A 35 0.57 23.60 -2.51
N ARG A 36 -0.48 24.42 -2.59
CA ARG A 36 -1.70 24.20 -1.80
C ARG A 36 -2.43 22.92 -2.19
N HIS A 37 -2.46 22.56 -3.48
CA HIS A 37 -3.07 21.32 -3.96
C HIS A 37 -2.31 20.09 -3.47
N VAL A 38 -0.98 20.11 -3.56
CA VAL A 38 -0.09 19.06 -3.02
C VAL A 38 -0.32 18.90 -1.51
N ALA A 39 -0.26 20.00 -0.76
CA ALA A 39 -0.46 19.98 0.69
C ALA A 39 -1.85 19.49 1.10
N TYR A 40 -2.90 19.91 0.38
CA TYR A 40 -4.27 19.49 0.67
C TYR A 40 -4.45 17.98 0.48
N PHE A 41 -4.03 17.42 -0.66
CA PHE A 41 -4.21 15.99 -0.92
C PHE A 41 -3.26 15.11 -0.10
N GLY A 42 -2.06 15.61 0.23
CA GLY A 42 -1.15 14.96 1.17
C GLY A 42 -1.79 14.81 2.55
N GLY A 43 -2.24 15.94 3.13
CA GLY A 43 -2.92 15.94 4.43
C GLY A 43 -4.23 15.14 4.42
N TRP A 44 -5.03 15.27 3.36
CA TRP A 44 -6.28 14.51 3.24
C TRP A 44 -6.05 13.00 3.21
N LEU A 45 -5.09 12.50 2.42
CA LEU A 45 -4.77 11.07 2.41
C LEU A 45 -4.25 10.59 3.77
N GLN A 46 -3.41 11.38 4.44
CA GLN A 46 -2.94 11.07 5.79
C GLN A 46 -4.09 10.93 6.80
N THR A 47 -5.13 11.78 6.71
CA THR A 47 -6.32 11.65 7.57
C THR A 47 -7.14 10.40 7.29
N LEU A 48 -7.06 9.85 6.07
CA LEU A 48 -7.76 8.62 5.69
C LEU A 48 -7.00 7.36 6.08
N THR A 49 -5.68 7.43 6.25
CA THR A 49 -4.82 6.26 6.56
C THR A 49 -5.37 5.40 7.70
N PRO A 50 -5.75 5.91 8.89
CA PRO A 50 -6.30 5.07 9.96
C PRO A 50 -7.57 4.31 9.54
N ALA A 51 -8.45 4.94 8.77
CA ALA A 51 -9.67 4.31 8.27
C ALA A 51 -9.37 3.24 7.21
N ILE A 52 -8.36 3.45 6.36
CA ILE A 52 -7.90 2.47 5.34
C ILE A 52 -7.47 1.15 6.01
N TYR A 53 -6.83 1.22 7.18
CA TYR A 53 -6.35 0.06 7.95
C TYR A 53 -7.34 -0.42 9.03
N GLY A 54 -8.49 0.24 9.19
CA GLY A 54 -9.49 -0.02 10.23
C GLY A 54 -10.86 -0.42 9.67
N ASP A 55 -11.90 -0.20 10.48
CA ASP A 55 -13.30 -0.50 10.18
C ASP A 55 -13.92 0.39 9.08
N GLY A 56 -13.44 1.64 8.97
CA GLY A 56 -13.84 2.60 7.93
C GLY A 56 -13.29 2.32 6.52
N GLN A 57 -12.65 1.16 6.29
CA GLN A 57 -11.88 0.89 5.09
C GLN A 57 -12.67 1.07 3.80
N ALA A 58 -13.83 0.43 3.66
CA ALA A 58 -14.60 0.47 2.41
C ALA A 58 -14.96 1.91 1.99
N ALA A 59 -15.34 2.75 2.96
CA ALA A 59 -15.64 4.16 2.73
C ALA A 59 -14.39 4.97 2.37
N ALA A 60 -13.26 4.71 3.05
CA ALA A 60 -11.99 5.38 2.77
C ALA A 60 -11.46 5.04 1.36
N LEU A 61 -11.52 3.78 0.95
CA LEU A 61 -11.14 3.35 -0.40
C LEU A 61 -11.99 4.01 -1.48
N GLU A 62 -13.31 4.05 -1.27
CA GLU A 62 -14.22 4.71 -2.19
C GLU A 62 -13.98 6.23 -2.26
N ALA A 63 -13.62 6.87 -1.14
CA ALA A 63 -13.24 8.27 -1.10
C ALA A 63 -11.97 8.53 -1.94
N VAL A 64 -10.92 7.73 -1.75
CA VAL A 64 -9.68 7.83 -2.57
C VAL A 64 -9.97 7.60 -4.04
N ARG A 65 -10.77 6.57 -4.38
CA ARG A 65 -11.14 6.28 -5.77
C ARG A 65 -11.88 7.45 -6.43
N ARG A 66 -12.75 8.15 -5.68
CA ARG A 66 -13.50 9.31 -6.17
C ARG A 66 -12.64 10.53 -6.46
N GLU A 67 -11.51 10.66 -5.77
CA GLU A 67 -10.57 11.78 -5.89
C GLU A 67 -9.26 11.39 -6.58
N LEU A 68 -9.19 10.20 -7.18
CA LEU A 68 -7.97 9.63 -7.76
C LEU A 68 -7.31 10.57 -8.77
N ASP A 69 -8.09 11.23 -9.64
CA ASP A 69 -7.54 12.18 -10.61
C ASP A 69 -6.88 13.38 -9.94
N ASN A 70 -7.45 13.87 -8.84
CA ASN A 70 -6.89 14.98 -8.09
C ASN A 70 -5.63 14.56 -7.31
N VAL A 71 -5.60 13.34 -6.80
CA VAL A 71 -4.41 12.74 -6.17
C VAL A 71 -3.30 12.54 -7.20
N ARG A 72 -3.61 12.04 -8.40
CA ARG A 72 -2.64 11.93 -9.51
C ARG A 72 -2.10 13.29 -9.91
N GLN A 73 -2.95 14.32 -9.95
CA GLN A 73 -2.50 15.68 -10.21
C GLN A 73 -1.58 16.20 -9.10
N ALA A 74 -1.92 15.96 -7.82
CA ALA A 74 -1.04 16.32 -6.69
C ALA A 74 0.32 15.62 -6.80
N TRP A 75 0.32 14.32 -7.11
CA TRP A 75 1.53 13.55 -7.32
C TRP A 75 2.41 14.13 -8.44
N LYS A 76 1.80 14.45 -9.60
CA LYS A 76 2.52 15.07 -10.71
C LYS A 76 3.12 16.42 -10.31
N LEU A 77 2.34 17.27 -9.63
CA LEU A 77 2.83 18.57 -9.17
C LEU A 77 3.96 18.42 -8.14
N ALA A 78 3.89 17.42 -7.26
CA ALA A 78 4.96 17.13 -6.32
C ALA A 78 6.26 16.72 -7.03
N CYS A 79 6.15 15.90 -8.09
CA CYS A 79 7.29 15.55 -8.95
C CYS A 79 7.87 16.80 -9.64
N ASP A 80 7.01 17.61 -10.26
CA ASP A 80 7.41 18.79 -11.03
C ASP A 80 8.08 19.87 -10.15
N GLN A 81 7.76 19.92 -8.85
CA GLN A 81 8.25 20.93 -7.91
C GLN A 81 9.34 20.43 -6.95
N GLY A 82 9.70 19.15 -6.99
CA GLY A 82 10.61 18.54 -6.01
C GLY A 82 10.03 18.50 -4.59
N ALA A 83 8.70 18.48 -4.43
CA ALA A 83 8.03 18.46 -3.12
C ALA A 83 7.98 17.04 -2.55
N PHE A 84 9.15 16.40 -2.37
CA PHE A 84 9.26 14.96 -2.10
C PHE A 84 8.74 14.51 -0.72
N ALA A 85 8.61 15.44 0.23
CA ALA A 85 7.93 15.18 1.51
C ALA A 85 6.48 14.67 1.31
N PHE A 86 5.83 15.07 0.22
CA PHE A 86 4.50 14.57 -0.16
C PHE A 86 4.42 13.04 -0.22
N PHE A 87 5.48 12.37 -0.71
CA PHE A 87 5.49 10.91 -0.81
C PHE A 87 5.46 10.26 0.57
N ALA A 88 6.05 10.90 1.57
CA ALA A 88 6.02 10.37 2.93
C ALA A 88 4.59 10.27 3.47
N ASP A 89 3.74 11.25 3.11
CA ASP A 89 2.36 11.38 3.59
C ASP A 89 1.39 10.43 2.88
N VAL A 90 1.63 10.11 1.60
CA VAL A 90 0.62 9.46 0.75
C VAL A 90 0.89 7.98 0.48
N LEU A 91 2.13 7.53 0.56
CA LEU A 91 2.51 6.17 0.12
C LEU A 91 1.80 5.08 0.92
N ASP A 92 1.62 5.24 2.24
CA ASP A 92 0.96 4.23 3.08
C ASP A 92 -0.52 4.07 2.71
N ALA A 93 -1.20 5.17 2.36
CA ALA A 93 -2.59 5.13 1.91
C ALA A 93 -2.69 4.54 0.50
N LEU A 94 -1.86 5.02 -0.43
CA LEU A 94 -1.96 4.67 -1.84
C LEU A 94 -1.52 3.24 -2.15
N LEU A 95 -0.51 2.73 -1.44
CA LEU A 95 -0.05 1.35 -1.58
C LEU A 95 -1.22 0.38 -1.38
N LEU A 96 -1.95 0.48 -0.27
CA LEU A 96 -3.05 -0.43 0.03
C LEU A 96 -4.25 -0.20 -0.90
N VAL A 97 -4.56 1.05 -1.23
CA VAL A 97 -5.63 1.38 -2.18
C VAL A 97 -5.36 0.70 -3.53
N PHE A 98 -4.17 0.85 -4.08
CA PHE A 98 -3.84 0.29 -5.39
C PHE A 98 -3.76 -1.24 -5.37
N ASP A 99 -3.26 -1.80 -4.26
CA ASP A 99 -3.19 -3.24 -4.06
C ASP A 99 -4.59 -3.89 -4.04
N MET A 100 -5.54 -3.29 -3.31
CA MET A 100 -6.89 -3.84 -3.15
C MET A 100 -7.85 -3.52 -4.31
N THR A 101 -7.58 -2.48 -5.11
CA THR A 101 -8.51 -2.01 -6.16
C THR A 101 -8.09 -2.37 -7.60
N ALA A 102 -7.09 -3.25 -7.76
CA ALA A 102 -6.56 -3.67 -9.06
C ALA A 102 -6.09 -2.50 -9.96
N LEU A 103 -5.67 -1.39 -9.35
CA LEU A 103 -5.14 -0.20 -10.05
C LEU A 103 -3.62 -0.26 -10.26
N ALA A 104 -3.07 -1.47 -10.41
CA ALA A 104 -1.62 -1.71 -10.53
C ALA A 104 -0.97 -0.91 -11.67
N TYR A 105 -1.69 -0.69 -12.77
CA TYR A 105 -1.19 0.11 -13.89
C TYR A 105 -0.99 1.59 -13.51
N VAL A 106 -1.96 2.19 -12.81
CA VAL A 106 -1.88 3.59 -12.36
C VAL A 106 -0.73 3.73 -11.36
N ALA A 107 -0.61 2.77 -10.44
CA ALA A 107 0.44 2.78 -9.45
C ALA A 107 1.84 2.72 -10.09
N ARG A 108 2.03 1.88 -11.12
CA ARG A 108 3.26 1.82 -11.90
C ARG A 108 3.63 3.16 -12.54
N GLU A 109 2.67 3.83 -13.18
CA GLU A 109 2.87 5.16 -13.79
C GLU A 109 3.33 6.20 -12.74
N LEU A 110 2.70 6.17 -11.56
CA LEU A 110 3.05 7.06 -10.45
C LEU A 110 4.44 6.75 -9.88
N CYS A 111 4.77 5.48 -9.64
CA CYS A 111 6.10 5.08 -9.21
C CYS A 111 7.20 5.51 -10.20
N GLU A 112 6.99 5.27 -11.50
CA GLU A 112 7.95 5.64 -12.55
C GLU A 112 8.16 7.16 -12.65
N SER A 113 7.11 7.96 -12.47
CA SER A 113 7.21 9.42 -12.47
C SER A 113 7.96 9.94 -11.24
N ALA A 114 7.65 9.45 -10.04
CA ALA A 114 8.33 9.85 -8.81
C ALA A 114 9.80 9.43 -8.83
N ARG A 115 10.11 8.22 -9.26
CA ARG A 115 11.49 7.73 -9.38
C ARG A 115 12.32 8.58 -10.34
N ARG A 116 11.75 8.96 -11.49
CA ARG A 116 12.43 9.85 -12.45
C ARG A 116 12.69 11.23 -11.86
N ALA A 117 11.70 11.81 -11.17
CA ALA A 117 11.86 13.12 -10.53
C ALA A 117 12.94 13.10 -9.44
N LEU A 118 12.89 12.11 -8.55
CA LEU A 118 13.88 11.94 -7.48
C LEU A 118 15.29 11.69 -8.04
N ALA A 119 15.43 10.87 -9.09
CA ALA A 119 16.73 10.61 -9.71
C ALA A 119 17.33 11.85 -10.42
N ALA A 120 16.48 12.72 -10.97
CA ALA A 120 16.94 13.96 -11.64
C ALA A 120 17.46 15.02 -10.65
N CYS A 121 17.02 14.96 -9.39
CA CYS A 121 17.41 15.90 -8.34
C CYS A 121 18.66 15.47 -7.55
N ASP A 122 19.18 14.25 -7.77
CA ASP A 122 20.25 13.62 -6.98
C ASP A 122 19.97 13.66 -5.46
N PRO A 123 19.27 12.65 -4.89
CA PRO A 123 18.76 12.66 -3.52
C PRO A 123 19.82 12.99 -2.45
N ALA A 124 19.91 14.26 -2.06
CA ALA A 124 20.93 14.76 -1.15
C ALA A 124 20.53 14.55 0.31
N THR A 125 19.23 14.60 0.61
CA THR A 125 18.71 14.48 1.97
C THR A 125 18.30 13.05 2.31
N GLN A 126 18.32 12.72 3.61
CA GLN A 126 17.81 11.44 4.12
C GLN A 126 16.36 11.21 3.71
N ASP A 127 15.51 12.24 3.81
CA ASP A 127 14.09 12.15 3.47
C ASP A 127 13.86 11.81 1.99
N GLU A 128 14.66 12.39 1.09
CA GLU A 128 14.60 12.09 -0.35
C GLU A 128 15.06 10.66 -0.65
N ARG A 129 16.12 10.18 0.02
CA ARG A 129 16.60 8.79 -0.13
C ARG A 129 15.56 7.80 0.39
N VAL A 130 14.93 8.09 1.53
CA VAL A 130 13.82 7.29 2.07
C VAL A 130 12.62 7.32 1.14
N ALA A 131 12.23 8.48 0.62
CA ALA A 131 11.11 8.60 -0.33
C ALA A 131 11.36 7.78 -1.59
N LEU A 132 12.56 7.87 -2.17
CA LEU A 132 12.97 7.08 -3.34
C LEU A 132 12.92 5.58 -3.04
N ALA A 133 13.44 5.15 -1.90
CA ALA A 133 13.42 3.75 -1.52
C ALA A 133 11.98 3.25 -1.31
N ARG A 134 11.10 4.02 -0.66
CA ARG A 134 9.69 3.65 -0.50
C ARG A 134 8.95 3.57 -1.84
N VAL A 135 9.17 4.51 -2.75
CA VAL A 135 8.60 4.47 -4.11
C VAL A 135 9.10 3.24 -4.88
N THR A 136 10.39 2.91 -4.73
CA THR A 136 11.01 1.75 -5.37
C THR A 136 10.46 0.43 -4.82
N ALA A 137 10.28 0.33 -3.50
CA ALA A 137 9.62 -0.82 -2.87
C ALA A 137 8.18 -0.97 -3.39
N MET A 138 7.44 0.13 -3.49
CA MET A 138 6.08 0.15 -4.06
C MET A 138 6.05 -0.30 -5.53
N GLU A 139 7.04 0.09 -6.36
CA GLU A 139 7.21 -0.43 -7.73
C GLU A 139 7.40 -1.96 -7.71
N GLY A 140 8.21 -2.48 -6.77
CA GLY A 140 8.41 -3.91 -6.55
C GLY A 140 7.12 -4.68 -6.28
N VAL A 141 6.19 -4.09 -5.51
CA VAL A 141 4.86 -4.70 -5.26
C VAL A 141 4.08 -4.89 -6.55
N PHE A 142 4.04 -3.88 -7.42
CA PHE A 142 3.29 -3.98 -8.66
C PHE A 142 3.98 -4.90 -9.67
N ALA A 143 5.31 -4.98 -9.66
CA ALA A 143 6.05 -6.00 -10.40
C ALA A 143 5.62 -7.42 -9.96
N PHE A 144 5.51 -7.67 -8.65
CA PHE A 144 4.98 -8.93 -8.11
C PHE A 144 3.53 -9.18 -8.58
N ARG A 145 2.65 -8.17 -8.53
CA ARG A 145 1.25 -8.30 -8.94
C ARG A 145 1.07 -8.64 -10.42
N VAL A 146 2.00 -8.27 -11.29
CA VAL A 146 1.99 -8.64 -12.71
C VAL A 146 2.80 -9.91 -13.02
N GLY A 147 3.31 -10.60 -11.99
CA GLY A 147 4.03 -11.86 -12.11
C GLY A 147 5.53 -11.74 -12.37
N ASP A 148 6.08 -10.53 -12.38
CA ASP A 148 7.53 -10.30 -12.54
C ASP A 148 8.24 -10.37 -11.18
N PHE A 149 8.35 -11.59 -10.66
CA PHE A 149 8.89 -11.84 -9.33
C PHE A 149 10.40 -11.56 -9.23
N GLY A 150 11.14 -11.70 -10.34
CA GLY A 150 12.56 -11.35 -10.40
C GLY A 150 12.78 -9.85 -10.21
N ARG A 151 12.04 -9.03 -10.96
CA ARG A 151 12.06 -7.58 -10.82
C ARG A 151 11.56 -7.13 -9.45
N ALA A 152 10.49 -7.74 -8.94
CA ALA A 152 9.95 -7.45 -7.62
C ALA A 152 11.00 -7.66 -6.53
N ARG A 153 11.73 -8.78 -6.58
CA ARG A 153 12.82 -9.09 -5.65
C ARG A 153 13.92 -8.05 -5.72
N GLU A 154 14.46 -7.76 -6.90
CA GLU A 154 15.56 -6.81 -7.08
C GLU A 154 15.22 -5.41 -6.56
N LEU A 155 14.03 -4.89 -6.92
CA LEU A 155 13.57 -3.58 -6.48
C LEU A 155 13.39 -3.52 -4.96
N THR A 156 12.80 -4.56 -4.38
CA THR A 156 12.48 -4.59 -2.95
C THR A 156 13.71 -4.83 -2.08
N GLU A 157 14.65 -5.67 -2.50
CA GLU A 157 15.94 -5.88 -1.82
C GLU A 157 16.76 -4.57 -1.77
N GLY A 158 16.89 -3.89 -2.91
CA GLY A 158 17.61 -2.62 -3.00
C GLY A 158 16.96 -1.54 -2.14
N ALA A 159 15.64 -1.41 -2.23
CA ALA A 159 14.88 -0.47 -1.40
C ALA A 159 15.04 -0.76 0.10
N LEU A 160 14.95 -2.03 0.52
CA LEU A 160 15.09 -2.43 1.90
C LEU A 160 16.47 -2.10 2.47
N ALA A 161 17.54 -2.31 1.68
CA ALA A 161 18.90 -1.97 2.09
C ALA A 161 19.03 -0.46 2.40
N THR A 162 18.50 0.40 1.52
CA THR A 162 18.48 1.85 1.75
C THR A 162 17.62 2.21 2.96
N LEU A 163 16.41 1.65 3.08
CA LEU A 163 15.51 1.95 4.20
C LEU A 163 16.12 1.58 5.56
N ARG A 164 16.87 0.48 5.63
CA ARG A 164 17.62 0.10 6.84
C ARG A 164 18.76 1.07 7.13
N ALA A 165 19.56 1.43 6.11
CA ALA A 165 20.67 2.36 6.27
C ALA A 165 20.20 3.75 6.75
N GLU A 166 19.05 4.21 6.26
CA GLU A 166 18.45 5.49 6.64
C GLU A 166 17.53 5.39 7.88
N SER A 167 17.52 4.26 8.60
CA SER A 167 16.74 4.05 9.82
C SER A 167 15.24 4.36 9.66
N ALA A 168 14.64 3.89 8.57
CA ALA A 168 13.22 4.07 8.31
C ALA A 168 12.33 3.49 9.43
N ALA A 169 11.12 4.04 9.56
CA ALA A 169 10.17 3.62 10.59
C ALA A 169 9.85 2.11 10.50
N PRO A 170 9.65 1.40 11.63
CA PRO A 170 9.37 -0.03 11.64
C PRO A 170 8.18 -0.45 10.77
N TRP A 171 7.14 0.39 10.68
CA TRP A 171 5.99 0.17 9.79
C TRP A 171 6.41 0.04 8.31
N VAL A 172 7.29 0.92 7.85
CA VAL A 172 7.79 0.93 6.47
C VAL A 172 8.65 -0.32 6.20
N LEU A 173 9.48 -0.71 7.17
CA LEU A 173 10.27 -1.94 7.08
C LEU A 173 9.36 -3.18 7.03
N GLY A 174 8.30 -3.23 7.84
CA GLY A 174 7.34 -4.34 7.85
C GLY A 174 6.64 -4.54 6.51
N HIS A 175 6.22 -3.44 5.86
CA HIS A 175 5.68 -3.49 4.51
C HIS A 175 6.69 -4.01 3.49
N THR A 176 7.90 -3.46 3.51
CA THR A 176 8.94 -3.83 2.56
C THR A 176 9.31 -5.31 2.68
N HIS A 177 9.43 -5.82 3.91
CA HIS A 177 9.62 -7.24 4.20
C HIS A 177 8.47 -8.12 3.70
N THR A 178 7.22 -7.69 3.90
CA THR A 178 6.05 -8.43 3.41
C THR A 178 6.10 -8.61 1.89
N PHE A 179 6.50 -7.57 1.16
CA PHE A 179 6.57 -7.65 -0.31
C PHE A 179 7.77 -8.46 -0.80
N LEU A 180 8.90 -8.36 -0.13
CA LEU A 180 10.06 -9.19 -0.45
C LEU A 180 9.76 -10.67 -0.20
N GLY A 181 9.07 -11.00 0.89
CA GLY A 181 8.58 -12.35 1.16
C GLY A 181 7.64 -12.86 0.05
N GLY A 182 6.72 -12.01 -0.42
CA GLY A 182 5.87 -12.33 -1.58
C GLY A 182 6.67 -12.59 -2.86
N ALA A 183 7.70 -11.77 -3.15
CA ALA A 183 8.56 -11.98 -4.31
C ALA A 183 9.32 -13.32 -4.24
N TYR A 184 9.89 -13.66 -3.08
CA TYR A 184 10.54 -14.95 -2.87
C TYR A 184 9.58 -16.12 -3.00
N PHE A 185 8.36 -15.99 -2.46
CA PHE A 185 7.31 -16.99 -2.62
C PHE A 185 6.98 -17.24 -4.09
N GLY A 186 6.79 -16.17 -4.89
CA GLY A 186 6.53 -16.28 -6.34
C GLY A 186 7.69 -16.92 -7.12
N LEU A 187 8.93 -16.78 -6.63
CA LEU A 187 10.11 -17.44 -7.17
C LEU A 187 10.29 -18.90 -6.70
N GLY A 188 9.44 -19.37 -5.79
CA GLY A 188 9.52 -20.72 -5.20
C GLY A 188 10.56 -20.86 -4.08
N ASP A 189 11.17 -19.76 -3.62
CA ASP A 189 12.12 -19.78 -2.51
C ASP A 189 11.38 -19.62 -1.17
N LEU A 190 10.78 -20.72 -0.72
CA LEU A 190 9.90 -20.74 0.44
C LEU A 190 10.63 -20.42 1.76
N GLU A 191 11.90 -20.83 1.88
CA GLU A 191 12.70 -20.57 3.09
C GLU A 191 12.98 -19.07 3.26
N ARG A 192 13.40 -18.38 2.19
CA ARG A 192 13.59 -16.93 2.24
C ARG A 192 12.27 -16.21 2.39
N ALA A 193 11.20 -16.67 1.73
CA ALA A 193 9.86 -16.09 1.92
C ALA A 193 9.43 -16.11 3.40
N LEU A 194 9.58 -17.24 4.09
CA LEU A 194 9.28 -17.35 5.51
C LEU A 194 10.11 -16.38 6.36
N ALA A 195 11.42 -16.33 6.11
CA ALA A 195 12.34 -15.46 6.86
C ALA A 195 11.91 -13.98 6.73
N GLU A 196 11.57 -13.55 5.52
CA GLU A 196 11.10 -12.20 5.26
C GLU A 196 9.74 -11.91 5.91
N PHE A 197 8.80 -12.86 5.91
CA PHE A 197 7.53 -12.70 6.63
C PHE A 197 7.72 -12.64 8.15
N GLN A 198 8.71 -13.36 8.71
CA GLN A 198 9.06 -13.25 10.12
C GLN A 198 9.67 -11.87 10.44
N HIS A 199 10.55 -11.35 9.58
CA HIS A 199 11.05 -9.99 9.70
C HIS A 199 9.93 -8.94 9.60
N ALA A 200 8.94 -9.16 8.74
CA ALA A 200 7.76 -8.31 8.67
C ALA A 200 6.97 -8.33 9.99
N LEU A 201 6.75 -9.51 10.57
CA LEU A 201 6.06 -9.67 11.84
C LEU A 201 6.76 -8.91 12.99
N ASP A 202 8.09 -9.01 13.06
CA ASP A 202 8.89 -8.32 14.08
C ASP A 202 8.79 -6.80 13.91
N ALA A 203 8.93 -6.30 12.68
CA ALA A 203 8.84 -4.88 12.36
C ALA A 203 7.44 -4.31 12.64
N TYR A 204 6.37 -5.05 12.29
CA TYR A 204 5.01 -4.64 12.61
C TYR A 204 4.68 -4.71 14.10
N THR A 205 5.33 -5.62 14.83
CA THR A 205 5.25 -5.66 16.30
C THR A 205 5.89 -4.42 16.90
N ALA A 206 7.08 -4.03 16.44
CA ALA A 206 7.74 -2.80 16.85
C ALA A 206 6.94 -1.54 16.46
N ALA A 207 6.20 -1.59 15.35
CA ALA A 207 5.30 -0.52 14.92
C ALA A 207 3.97 -0.46 15.70
N GLY A 208 3.66 -1.46 16.54
CA GLY A 208 2.37 -1.59 17.21
C GLY A 208 1.19 -1.83 16.26
N SER A 209 1.44 -2.27 15.02
CA SER A 209 0.38 -2.42 14.02
C SER A 209 -0.32 -3.78 14.11
N ALA A 210 -1.56 -3.79 14.58
CA ALA A 210 -2.41 -4.98 14.56
C ALA A 210 -2.64 -5.50 13.13
N TRP A 211 -2.93 -4.59 12.19
CA TRP A 211 -3.16 -4.93 10.79
C TRP A 211 -1.93 -5.61 10.16
N GLY A 212 -0.74 -5.02 10.36
CA GLY A 212 0.50 -5.56 9.83
C GLY A 212 0.87 -6.92 10.43
N ARG A 213 0.69 -7.08 11.75
CA ARG A 213 0.94 -8.35 12.44
C ARG A 213 0.02 -9.46 11.94
N ALA A 214 -1.27 -9.19 11.81
CA ALA A 214 -2.22 -10.18 11.29
C ALA A 214 -1.88 -10.59 9.84
N THR A 215 -1.50 -9.62 9.01
CA THR A 215 -1.07 -9.88 7.62
C THR A 215 0.18 -10.78 7.57
N ALA A 216 1.22 -10.46 8.35
CA ALA A 216 2.44 -11.26 8.41
C ALA A 216 2.18 -12.68 8.92
N LEU A 217 1.38 -12.85 10.00
CA LEU A 217 1.00 -14.16 10.52
C LEU A 217 0.22 -14.99 9.50
N GLY A 218 -0.70 -14.36 8.75
CA GLY A 218 -1.43 -15.05 7.68
C GLY A 218 -0.52 -15.54 6.55
N ASN A 219 0.53 -14.78 6.20
CA ASN A 219 1.49 -15.20 5.19
C ASN A 219 2.42 -16.31 5.71
N ILE A 220 2.80 -16.27 6.99
CA ILE A 220 3.54 -17.36 7.63
C ILE A 220 2.70 -18.65 7.64
N ALA A 221 1.41 -18.56 7.95
CA ALA A 221 0.48 -19.70 7.89
C ALA A 221 0.45 -20.31 6.48
N GLU A 222 0.45 -19.48 5.43
CA GLU A 222 0.51 -19.94 4.05
C GLU A 222 1.82 -20.69 3.73
N MET A 223 2.96 -20.29 4.30
CA MET A 223 4.23 -21.02 4.11
C MET A 223 4.16 -22.43 4.71
N TYR A 224 3.67 -22.56 5.94
CA TYR A 224 3.50 -23.86 6.58
C TYR A 224 2.47 -24.73 5.86
N MET A 225 1.43 -24.12 5.27
CA MET A 225 0.49 -24.85 4.41
C MET A 225 1.17 -25.46 3.19
N VAL A 226 2.02 -24.70 2.50
CA VAL A 226 2.72 -25.19 1.30
C VAL A 226 3.69 -26.32 1.65
N TRP A 227 4.25 -26.33 2.86
CA TRP A 227 5.08 -27.44 3.36
C TRP A 227 4.29 -28.65 3.89
N GLY A 228 2.95 -28.55 4.00
CA GLY A 228 2.12 -29.62 4.56
C GLY A 228 2.13 -29.71 6.09
N GLU A 229 2.67 -28.69 6.76
CA GLU A 229 2.71 -28.58 8.22
C GLU A 229 1.40 -27.96 8.73
N GLU A 230 0.30 -28.72 8.60
CA GLU A 230 -1.06 -28.23 8.82
C GLU A 230 -1.30 -27.67 10.23
N ARG A 231 -0.68 -28.27 11.25
CA ARG A 231 -0.87 -27.87 12.65
C ARG A 231 -0.28 -26.49 12.91
N GLU A 232 0.94 -26.26 12.44
CA GLU A 232 1.66 -24.99 12.53
C GLU A 232 0.91 -23.92 11.76
N ALA A 233 0.49 -24.23 10.52
CA ALA A 233 -0.28 -23.31 9.71
C ALA A 233 -1.60 -22.89 10.38
N LEU A 234 -2.31 -23.82 11.01
CA LEU A 234 -3.55 -23.55 11.74
C LEU A 234 -3.31 -22.67 12.98
N ASP A 235 -2.21 -22.86 13.72
CA ASP A 235 -1.84 -21.99 14.85
C ASP A 235 -1.65 -20.53 14.39
N TYR A 236 -0.83 -20.34 13.36
CA TYR A 236 -0.56 -19.00 12.81
C TYR A 236 -1.82 -18.32 12.27
N ALA A 237 -2.69 -19.06 11.56
CA ALA A 237 -3.94 -18.53 11.04
C ALA A 237 -4.91 -18.12 12.16
N ARG A 238 -5.02 -18.91 13.24
CA ARG A 238 -5.83 -18.55 14.42
C ARG A 238 -5.31 -17.30 15.11
N ARG A 239 -3.98 -17.16 15.24
CA ARG A 239 -3.35 -15.95 15.80
C ARG A 239 -3.60 -14.72 14.93
N ALA A 240 -3.56 -14.85 13.61
CA ALA A 240 -3.91 -13.78 12.67
C ALA A 240 -5.38 -13.35 12.85
N GLN A 241 -6.30 -14.31 12.91
CA GLN A 241 -7.73 -14.06 13.10
C GLN A 241 -8.04 -13.36 14.42
N ALA A 242 -7.43 -13.81 15.52
CA ALA A 242 -7.63 -13.20 16.84
C ALA A 242 -7.18 -11.72 16.91
N ILE A 243 -6.23 -11.32 16.06
CA ILE A 243 -5.79 -9.92 15.93
C ILE A 243 -6.73 -9.13 15.00
N ALA A 244 -7.23 -9.76 13.94
CA ALA A 244 -8.09 -9.11 12.95
C ALA A 244 -9.51 -8.81 13.49
N GLU A 245 -10.08 -9.72 14.29
CA GLU A 245 -11.46 -9.62 14.81
C GLU A 245 -11.80 -8.30 15.51
N PRO A 246 -11.01 -7.81 16.48
CA PRO A 246 -11.34 -6.56 17.17
C PRO A 246 -11.18 -5.31 16.29
N GLY A 247 -10.38 -5.39 15.23
CA GLY A 247 -10.05 -4.23 14.38
C GLY A 247 -11.11 -3.87 13.35
N GLY A 248 -12.07 -4.77 13.09
CA GLY A 248 -13.19 -4.53 12.19
C GLY A 248 -12.82 -4.29 10.72
N ASN A 249 -11.55 -4.48 10.32
CA ASN A 249 -11.09 -4.26 8.95
C ASN A 249 -11.64 -5.35 8.01
N PRO A 250 -12.59 -5.04 7.11
CA PRO A 250 -13.31 -6.06 6.34
C PRO A 250 -12.39 -6.88 5.42
N TYR A 251 -11.40 -6.25 4.79
CA TYR A 251 -10.45 -6.95 3.93
C TYR A 251 -9.58 -7.93 4.71
N LEU A 252 -8.98 -7.48 5.81
CA LEU A 252 -8.12 -8.31 6.66
C LEU A 252 -8.92 -9.48 7.26
N LEU A 253 -10.17 -9.22 7.65
CA LEU A 253 -11.08 -10.25 8.16
C LEU A 253 -11.41 -11.29 7.09
N ALA A 254 -11.86 -10.87 5.91
CA ALA A 254 -12.18 -11.79 4.82
C ALA A 254 -10.96 -12.62 4.42
N HIS A 255 -9.80 -11.97 4.27
CA HIS A 255 -8.55 -12.62 3.85
C HIS A 255 -8.07 -13.69 4.85
N ASN A 256 -8.07 -13.38 6.15
CA ASN A 256 -7.66 -14.34 7.18
C ASN A 256 -8.72 -15.43 7.42
N THR A 257 -10.00 -15.07 7.36
CA THR A 257 -11.12 -16.00 7.53
C THR A 257 -11.14 -17.04 6.41
N TYR A 258 -10.94 -16.62 5.16
CA TYR A 258 -10.84 -17.52 4.02
C TYR A 258 -9.68 -18.51 4.18
N ARG A 259 -8.47 -18.02 4.51
CA ARG A 259 -7.29 -18.88 4.73
C ARG A 259 -7.55 -19.89 5.84
N LEU A 260 -8.16 -19.47 6.94
CA LEU A 260 -8.53 -20.35 8.06
C LEU A 260 -9.57 -21.40 7.66
N ALA A 261 -10.56 -21.04 6.84
CA ALA A 261 -11.56 -21.99 6.35
C ALA A 261 -10.93 -23.09 5.49
N VAL A 262 -10.01 -22.74 4.59
CA VAL A 262 -9.27 -23.72 3.76
C VAL A 262 -8.43 -24.65 4.62
N LEU A 263 -7.71 -24.09 5.60
CA LEU A 263 -6.93 -24.82 6.59
C LEU A 263 -7.76 -25.86 7.35
N LEU A 264 -8.92 -25.45 7.87
CA LEU A 264 -9.80 -26.32 8.63
C LEU A 264 -10.43 -27.41 7.76
N ALA A 265 -10.75 -27.10 6.50
CA ALA A 265 -11.25 -28.08 5.55
C ALA A 265 -10.21 -29.17 5.26
N ASN A 266 -8.95 -28.79 5.07
CA ASN A 266 -7.85 -29.73 4.85
C ASN A 266 -7.58 -30.61 6.09
N ALA A 267 -7.70 -30.04 7.29
CA ALA A 267 -7.60 -30.77 8.55
C ALA A 267 -8.83 -31.66 8.86
N GLY A 268 -9.85 -31.69 7.98
CA GLY A 268 -11.04 -32.51 8.13
C GLY A 268 -12.14 -31.94 9.05
N ASP A 269 -11.97 -30.72 9.56
CA ASP A 269 -12.99 -30.01 10.36
C ASP A 269 -13.92 -29.19 9.45
N TYR A 270 -14.76 -29.91 8.70
CA TYR A 270 -15.67 -29.32 7.72
C TYR A 270 -16.75 -28.42 8.35
N ASP A 271 -17.15 -28.71 9.60
CA ASP A 271 -18.14 -27.90 10.32
C ASP A 271 -17.58 -26.54 10.69
N ALA A 272 -16.34 -26.48 11.18
CA ALA A 272 -15.67 -25.21 11.45
C ALA A 272 -15.35 -24.47 10.14
N ALA A 273 -14.87 -25.18 9.12
CA ALA A 273 -14.59 -24.60 7.80
C ALA A 273 -15.82 -23.92 7.19
N GLN A 274 -17.00 -24.57 7.22
CA GLN A 274 -18.24 -23.97 6.70
C GLN A 274 -18.66 -22.70 7.45
N ARG A 275 -18.44 -22.64 8.77
CA ARG A 275 -18.74 -21.43 9.55
C ARG A 275 -17.89 -20.25 9.11
N TYR A 276 -16.57 -20.47 8.96
CA TYR A 276 -15.65 -19.42 8.51
C TYR A 276 -15.90 -19.06 7.03
N GLN A 277 -16.18 -20.04 6.16
CA GLN A 277 -16.53 -19.76 4.77
C GLN A 277 -17.74 -18.83 4.64
N ARG A 278 -18.78 -19.04 5.47
CA ARG A 278 -19.97 -18.16 5.51
C ARG A 278 -19.68 -16.78 6.08
N ALA A 279 -18.71 -16.66 6.98
CA ALA A 279 -18.31 -15.38 7.56
C ALA A 279 -17.42 -14.54 6.62
N SER A 280 -16.86 -15.14 5.57
CA SER A 280 -15.98 -14.47 4.59
C SER A 280 -16.71 -13.88 3.38
N LEU A 281 -18.00 -14.19 3.18
CA LEU A 281 -18.85 -13.74 2.06
C LEU A 281 -19.72 -12.54 2.45
#